data_AF-A0AAV3ES26-F1
#
_entry.id   AF-A0AAV3ES26-F1
#
_cell.length_a   1.000
_cell.length_b   1.000
_cell.length_c   1.000
_cell.angle_alpha   90.00
_cell.angle_beta   90.00
_cell.angle_gamma   90.00
#
_symmetry.space_group_name_H-M   'P 1'
#
loop_
_entity.id
_entity.type
_entity.pdbx_description
1 polymer ?
#
loop_
_entity_poly.entity_id
_entity_poly.type
_entity_poly.pdbx_seq_one_letter_code
_entity_poly.pdbx_strand_id
1 'polypeptide(L)'
;MNKYVIILEASEDKNKDETGFRKDTAPIIKAVQDIGINCKAIHFTLSEKDKIFDFMRKNCVAYISRVNPGKLTTGEQTYFDFLDNLIDEGIVGIEPPSTLLALGSKSSLCKLVGTGLVPDDMRIYKDKKELIEDFDIESLNSDRVFKQNRGSSGKGIFRLGLVDSSESKIRVTDAQNNRTQNIHINDFIDNYINFDSGVVVNMPFLSGIKEGEYRVLLVGNTPCYVIHKKPTKGDFNFSTTLHSGSEYKYEDVSKHPILIDLVTNNIETILTKLNDSRPAPLIWSIDFIMDMKNDKFLISEINCNCLGFTSLLDSDIPKLMADMIYNRIYHEHN
;
A
#
# COMPACT_ATOMS: atom_id res chain seq x y z
N MET A 1 30.91 -13.89 14.60
CA MET A 1 29.67 -14.70 14.63
C MET A 1 28.78 -14.22 13.50
N ASN A 2 28.29 -15.10 12.63
CA ASN A 2 27.39 -14.73 11.54
C ASN A 2 26.04 -14.27 12.13
N LYS A 3 25.85 -12.95 12.21
CA LYS A 3 24.59 -12.32 12.64
C LYS A 3 23.47 -12.67 11.66
N TYR A 4 22.23 -12.61 12.16
CA TYR A 4 21.03 -12.96 11.40
C TYR A 4 20.42 -11.75 10.68
N VAL A 5 19.78 -12.00 9.55
CA VAL A 5 18.65 -11.22 9.06
C VAL A 5 17.38 -11.76 9.71
N ILE A 6 16.62 -10.89 10.38
CA ILE A 6 15.39 -11.28 11.07
C ILE A 6 14.16 -10.74 10.35
N ILE A 7 13.24 -11.62 9.98
CA ILE A 7 11.91 -11.23 9.48
C ILE A 7 10.95 -11.13 10.66
N LEU A 8 10.42 -9.93 10.90
CA LEU A 8 9.43 -9.67 11.94
C LEU A 8 8.03 -9.87 11.38
N GLU A 9 7.35 -10.92 11.83
CA GLU A 9 6.00 -11.29 11.38
C GLU A 9 4.98 -11.05 12.48
N ALA A 10 3.76 -10.68 12.12
CA ALA A 10 2.68 -10.50 13.10
C ALA A 10 2.22 -11.86 13.64
N SER A 11 1.89 -11.92 14.94
CA SER A 11 1.29 -13.11 15.56
C SER A 11 -0.11 -13.40 15.02
N GLU A 12 -0.84 -12.36 14.62
CA GLU A 12 -2.15 -12.46 13.97
C GLU A 12 -2.08 -11.88 12.56
N ASP A 13 -2.12 -12.74 11.54
CA ASP A 13 -2.25 -12.32 10.15
C ASP A 13 -2.95 -13.37 9.30
N LYS A 14 -3.49 -12.94 8.16
CA LYS A 14 -4.06 -13.82 7.14
C LYS A 14 -2.93 -14.54 6.39
N ASN A 15 -3.25 -15.68 5.77
CA ASN A 15 -2.35 -16.43 4.88
C ASN A 15 -1.13 -17.08 5.55
N LYS A 16 -1.27 -17.55 6.80
CA LYS A 16 -0.25 -18.34 7.47
C LYS A 16 -0.21 -19.78 6.95
N ASP A 17 0.97 -20.39 6.99
CA ASP A 17 1.17 -21.83 6.79
C ASP A 17 1.20 -22.56 8.15
N GLU A 18 1.57 -23.85 8.13
CA GLU A 18 1.64 -24.71 9.31
C GLU A 18 2.68 -24.27 10.34
N THR A 19 3.64 -23.41 9.96
CA THR A 19 4.66 -22.86 10.86
C THR A 19 4.19 -21.63 11.63
N GLY A 20 3.00 -21.11 11.30
CA GLY A 20 2.47 -19.88 11.89
C GLY A 20 2.99 -18.59 11.24
N PHE A 21 3.89 -18.69 10.25
CA PHE A 21 4.35 -17.58 9.41
C PHE A 21 3.57 -17.53 8.09
N ARG A 22 3.67 -16.42 7.36
CA ARG A 22 3.03 -16.29 6.06
C ARG A 22 3.70 -17.22 5.04
N LYS A 23 2.92 -17.72 4.07
CA LYS A 23 3.39 -18.69 3.07
C LYS A 23 4.61 -18.23 2.25
N ASP A 24 4.77 -16.92 2.08
CA ASP A 24 5.88 -16.29 1.37
C ASP A 24 7.11 -16.01 2.27
N THR A 25 7.03 -16.21 3.59
CA THR A 25 8.15 -16.04 4.52
C THR A 25 9.24 -17.09 4.30
N ALA A 26 8.88 -18.37 4.15
CA ALA A 26 9.86 -19.45 3.98
C ALA A 26 10.69 -19.31 2.69
N PRO A 27 10.11 -18.96 1.52
CA PRO A 27 10.88 -18.64 0.32
C PRO A 27 11.87 -17.49 0.50
N ILE A 28 11.51 -16.42 1.22
CA ILE A 28 12.43 -15.31 1.52
C ILE A 28 13.60 -15.80 2.36
N ILE A 29 13.33 -16.54 3.44
CA ILE A 29 14.36 -17.11 4.32
C ILE A 29 15.34 -17.96 3.50
N LYS A 30 14.80 -18.86 2.67
CA LYS A 30 15.61 -19.74 1.83
C LYS A 30 16.50 -18.95 0.87
N ALA A 31 15.95 -17.98 0.15
CA ALA A 31 16.73 -17.18 -0.80
C ALA A 31 17.86 -16.39 -0.13
N VAL A 32 17.61 -15.83 1.07
CA VAL A 32 18.65 -15.13 1.86
C VAL A 32 19.73 -16.10 2.38
N GLN A 33 19.35 -17.32 2.75
CA GLN A 33 20.30 -18.37 3.15
C GLN A 33 21.12 -18.88 1.98
N ASP A 34 20.53 -19.01 0.78
CA ASP A 34 21.21 -19.46 -0.43
C ASP A 34 22.35 -18.51 -0.86
N ILE A 35 22.26 -17.22 -0.52
CA ILE A 35 23.34 -16.24 -0.72
C ILE A 35 24.31 -16.13 0.47
N GLY A 36 24.24 -17.06 1.43
CA GLY A 36 25.19 -17.21 2.53
C GLY A 36 24.91 -16.36 3.77
N ILE A 37 23.72 -15.74 3.89
CA ILE A 37 23.33 -14.95 5.05
C ILE A 37 22.37 -15.76 5.94
N ASN A 38 22.67 -15.85 7.23
CA ASN A 38 21.76 -16.48 8.19
C ASN A 38 20.43 -15.71 8.25
N CYS A 39 19.31 -16.36 7.98
CA CYS A 39 17.98 -15.73 8.05
C CYS A 39 16.98 -16.58 8.83
N LYS A 40 16.09 -15.94 9.59
CA LYS A 40 14.94 -16.57 10.25
C LYS A 40 13.82 -15.57 10.52
N ALA A 41 12.61 -16.07 10.77
CA ALA A 41 11.48 -15.26 11.19
C ALA A 41 11.23 -15.32 12.71
N ILE A 42 10.69 -14.24 13.27
CA ILE A 42 10.25 -14.14 14.67
C ILE A 42 8.87 -13.48 14.69
N HIS A 43 7.98 -14.00 15.53
CA HIS A 43 6.71 -13.33 15.81
C HIS A 43 6.93 -12.11 16.71
N PHE A 44 6.52 -10.95 16.24
CA PHE A 44 6.48 -9.75 17.06
C PHE A 44 5.21 -9.73 17.89
N THR A 45 5.37 -9.47 19.19
CA THR A 45 4.27 -9.12 20.12
C THR A 45 4.69 -7.93 20.97
N LEU A 46 3.74 -7.05 21.28
CA LEU A 46 4.02 -5.90 22.15
C LEU A 46 4.45 -6.33 23.55
N SER A 47 3.93 -7.46 24.04
CA SER A 47 4.28 -8.04 25.34
C SER A 47 5.71 -8.54 25.43
N GLU A 48 6.32 -8.93 24.30
CA GLU A 48 7.69 -9.46 24.26
C GLU A 48 8.69 -8.51 23.61
N LYS A 49 8.28 -7.27 23.29
CA LYS A 49 9.09 -6.31 22.54
C LYS A 49 10.50 -6.14 23.11
N ASP A 50 10.65 -6.04 24.43
CA ASP A 50 11.94 -5.79 25.08
C ASP A 50 12.86 -7.03 24.98
N LYS A 51 12.28 -8.23 25.12
CA LYS A 51 13.01 -9.49 24.93
C LYS A 51 13.46 -9.67 23.48
N ILE A 52 12.58 -9.35 22.52
CA ILE A 52 12.89 -9.42 21.09
C ILE A 52 13.98 -8.39 20.76
N PHE A 53 13.88 -7.17 21.29
CA PHE A 53 14.89 -6.13 21.10
C PHE A 53 16.27 -6.58 21.60
N ASP A 54 16.33 -7.09 22.83
CA ASP A 54 17.57 -7.59 23.44
C ASP A 54 18.18 -8.77 22.68
N PHE A 55 17.34 -9.64 22.12
CA PHE A 55 17.80 -10.71 21.24
C PHE A 55 18.38 -10.14 19.94
N MET A 56 17.66 -9.23 19.28
CA MET A 56 18.04 -8.68 17.98
C MET A 56 19.31 -7.83 18.07
N ARG A 57 19.43 -6.91 19.03
CA ARG A 57 20.65 -6.08 19.19
C ARG A 57 21.95 -6.90 19.30
N LYS A 58 21.88 -8.08 19.92
CA LYS A 58 23.04 -8.98 20.11
C LYS A 58 23.33 -9.84 18.88
N ASN A 59 22.30 -10.21 18.11
CA ASN A 59 22.39 -11.29 17.13
C ASN A 59 22.04 -10.89 15.69
N CYS A 60 21.55 -9.68 15.45
CA CYS A 60 20.96 -9.25 14.18
C CYS A 60 21.88 -8.27 13.44
N VAL A 61 21.98 -8.41 12.12
CA VAL A 61 22.62 -7.43 11.22
C VAL A 61 21.60 -6.59 10.46
N ALA A 62 20.43 -7.17 10.15
CA ALA A 62 19.35 -6.46 9.47
C ALA A 62 17.98 -7.03 9.82
N TYR A 63 16.93 -6.22 9.72
CA TYR A 63 15.56 -6.69 9.87
C TYR A 63 14.70 -6.42 8.64
N ILE A 64 13.68 -7.25 8.45
CA ILE A 64 12.59 -7.04 7.49
C ILE A 64 11.28 -6.91 8.27
N SER A 65 10.58 -5.80 8.10
CA SER A 65 9.28 -5.57 8.76
C SER A 65 8.15 -6.13 7.92
N ARG A 66 7.52 -7.20 8.41
CA ARG A 66 6.36 -7.84 7.80
C ARG A 66 5.13 -7.74 8.68
N VAL A 67 5.14 -6.81 9.64
CA VAL A 67 3.98 -6.45 10.45
C VAL A 67 3.29 -5.28 9.78
N ASN A 68 1.97 -5.39 9.52
CA ASN A 68 1.19 -4.24 9.05
C ASN A 68 0.89 -3.32 10.25
N PRO A 69 1.48 -2.12 10.36
CA PRO A 69 1.33 -1.27 11.54
C PRO A 69 -0.13 -0.83 11.75
N GLY A 70 -0.87 -0.59 10.66
CA GLY A 70 -2.28 -0.20 10.71
C GLY A 70 -3.24 -1.30 11.18
N LYS A 71 -2.76 -2.55 11.36
CA LYS A 71 -3.52 -3.63 12.00
C LYS A 71 -3.24 -3.74 13.50
N LEU A 72 -2.22 -3.06 14.03
CA LEU A 72 -1.97 -2.97 15.47
C LEU A 72 -2.98 -1.97 16.03
N THR A 73 -4.10 -2.46 16.55
CA THR A 73 -5.20 -1.64 17.10
C THR A 73 -4.72 -0.66 18.17
N THR A 74 -3.71 -1.06 18.95
CA THR A 74 -2.88 -0.21 19.80
C THR A 74 -1.42 -0.57 19.57
N GLY A 75 -0.50 0.40 19.65
CA GLY A 75 0.94 0.14 19.59
C GLY A 75 1.62 0.30 18.23
N GLU A 76 0.97 0.92 17.23
CA GLU A 76 1.62 1.33 15.97
C GLU A 76 2.87 2.18 16.24
N GLN A 77 2.73 3.26 17.04
CA GLN A 77 3.86 4.10 17.42
C GLN A 77 4.94 3.29 18.14
N THR A 78 4.54 2.44 19.09
CA THR A 78 5.47 1.57 19.82
C THR A 78 6.22 0.60 18.91
N TYR A 79 5.59 0.14 17.83
CA TYR A 79 6.26 -0.70 16.85
C TYR A 79 7.27 0.09 16.01
N PHE A 80 6.92 1.29 15.58
CA PHE A 80 7.87 2.17 14.89
C PHE A 80 9.05 2.55 15.78
N ASP A 81 8.81 2.94 17.03
CA ASP A 81 9.86 3.22 18.01
C ASP A 81 10.77 1.99 18.21
N PHE A 82 10.20 0.78 18.25
CA PHE A 82 10.97 -0.46 18.34
C PHE A 82 11.90 -0.63 17.12
N LEU A 83 11.41 -0.37 15.91
CA LEU A 83 12.20 -0.48 14.68
C LEU A 83 13.29 0.60 14.57
N ASP A 84 12.99 1.83 14.99
CA ASP A 84 13.97 2.93 15.03
C ASP A 84 15.07 2.64 16.07
N ASN A 85 14.71 2.15 17.26
CA ASN A 85 15.70 1.74 18.27
C ASN A 85 16.65 0.64 17.76
N LEU A 86 16.20 -0.25 16.86
CA LEU A 86 17.08 -1.26 16.25
C LEU A 86 18.09 -0.61 15.30
N ILE A 87 17.65 0.41 14.54
CA ILE A 87 18.53 1.19 13.66
C ILE A 87 19.58 1.93 14.49
N ASP A 88 19.20 2.49 15.64
CA ASP A 88 20.12 3.18 16.56
C ASP A 88 21.20 2.23 17.13
N GLU A 89 20.92 0.93 17.25
CA GLU A 89 21.91 -0.11 17.62
C GLU A 89 22.76 -0.58 16.41
N GLY A 90 22.64 0.08 15.25
CA GLY A 90 23.40 -0.23 14.04
C GLY A 90 22.87 -1.43 13.25
N ILE A 91 21.62 -1.83 13.47
CA ILE A 91 20.97 -2.88 12.66
C ILE A 91 20.38 -2.23 11.40
N VAL A 92 20.69 -2.79 10.23
CA VAL A 92 20.16 -2.29 8.96
C VAL A 92 18.66 -2.54 8.88
N GLY A 93 17.87 -1.47 8.85
CA GLY A 93 16.45 -1.56 8.53
C GLY A 93 16.27 -1.73 7.03
N ILE A 94 15.93 -2.95 6.57
CA ILE A 94 15.67 -3.17 5.14
C ILE A 94 14.49 -2.33 4.68
N GLU A 95 13.48 -2.13 5.54
CA GLU A 95 12.38 -1.20 5.30
C GLU A 95 12.16 -0.38 6.57
N PRO A 96 12.84 0.78 6.72
CA PRO A 96 12.79 1.56 7.94
C PRO A 96 11.40 2.21 8.13
N PRO A 97 11.00 2.55 9.37
CA PRO A 97 9.71 3.20 9.68
C PRO A 97 9.38 4.39 8.80
N SER A 98 10.38 5.23 8.54
CA SER A 98 10.23 6.38 7.65
C SER A 98 9.69 5.96 6.27
N THR A 99 10.15 4.85 5.70
CA THR A 99 9.74 4.38 4.35
C THR A 99 8.34 3.79 4.39
N LEU A 100 8.04 2.99 5.43
CA LEU A 100 6.74 2.39 5.65
C LEU A 100 5.63 3.44 5.83
N LEU A 101 5.93 4.54 6.53
CA LEU A 101 5.02 5.68 6.72
C LEU A 101 4.84 6.50 5.43
N ALA A 102 5.93 6.73 4.71
CA ALA A 102 5.96 7.58 3.54
C ALA A 102 5.16 7.01 2.35
N LEU A 103 5.34 5.72 2.07
CA LEU A 103 4.70 5.03 0.94
C LEU A 103 3.40 4.30 1.33
N GLY A 104 3.17 4.06 2.62
CA GLY A 104 2.00 3.32 3.11
C GLY A 104 0.73 4.17 3.32
N SER A 105 0.83 5.50 3.27
CA SER A 105 -0.31 6.40 3.46
C SER A 105 -1.07 6.64 2.15
N LYS A 106 -2.41 6.60 2.17
CA LYS A 106 -3.22 6.97 0.98
C LYS A 106 -3.04 8.43 0.58
N SER A 107 -2.77 9.29 1.56
CA SER A 107 -2.49 10.71 1.35
C SER A 107 -1.18 10.98 0.61
N SER A 108 -0.28 9.99 0.51
CA SER A 108 0.98 10.13 -0.21
C SER A 108 0.74 10.48 -1.69
N LEU A 109 -0.33 9.95 -2.30
CA LEU A 109 -0.65 10.17 -3.71
C LEU A 109 -0.83 11.63 -4.09
N CYS A 110 -1.34 12.48 -3.19
CA CYS A 110 -1.51 13.90 -3.50
C CYS A 110 -0.18 14.65 -3.63
N LYS A 111 0.94 14.09 -3.13
CA LYS A 111 2.28 14.63 -3.40
C LYS A 111 2.70 14.46 -4.86
N LEU A 112 2.00 13.61 -5.63
CA LEU A 112 2.23 13.41 -7.06
C LEU A 112 1.38 14.32 -7.96
N VAL A 113 0.50 15.18 -7.40
CA VAL A 113 -0.27 16.16 -8.19
C VAL A 113 0.68 17.03 -9.01
N GLY A 114 0.35 17.27 -10.29
CA GLY A 114 1.18 18.01 -11.23
C GLY A 114 2.27 17.18 -11.92
N THR A 115 2.46 15.91 -11.57
CA THR A 115 3.38 15.00 -12.29
C THR A 115 2.76 14.34 -13.51
N GLY A 116 1.42 14.41 -13.65
CA GLY A 116 0.67 13.68 -14.67
C GLY A 116 0.40 12.21 -14.33
N LEU A 117 0.97 11.67 -13.24
CA LEU A 117 0.81 10.29 -12.77
C LEU A 117 -0.48 10.05 -11.98
N VAL A 118 -1.09 11.12 -11.46
CA VAL A 118 -2.36 11.11 -10.72
C VAL A 118 -3.26 12.23 -11.27
N PRO A 119 -4.57 12.21 -10.99
CA PRO A 119 -5.42 13.35 -11.31
C PRO A 119 -4.96 14.65 -10.63
N ASP A 120 -4.97 15.77 -11.35
CA ASP A 120 -4.49 17.06 -10.81
C ASP A 120 -5.47 17.72 -9.82
N ASP A 121 -6.74 17.33 -9.87
CA ASP A 121 -7.81 17.81 -9.00
C ASP A 121 -8.02 16.92 -7.78
N MET A 122 -7.00 16.16 -7.36
CA MET A 122 -6.99 15.49 -6.06
C MET A 122 -6.87 16.48 -4.91
N ARG A 123 -7.55 16.19 -3.80
CA ARG A 123 -7.53 16.98 -2.56
C ARG A 123 -7.35 16.09 -1.33
N ILE A 124 -6.77 16.67 -0.29
CA ILE A 124 -6.68 16.07 1.04
C ILE A 124 -7.42 16.97 2.01
N TYR A 125 -8.23 16.38 2.86
CA TYR A 125 -8.85 17.05 4.00
C TYR A 125 -8.27 16.47 5.29
N LYS A 126 -7.73 17.32 6.16
CA LYS A 126 -7.13 16.94 7.44
C LYS A 126 -8.16 16.90 8.56
N ASP A 127 -9.21 17.70 8.42
CA ASP A 127 -10.31 17.74 9.36
C ASP A 127 -11.64 18.07 8.66
N LYS A 128 -12.72 17.97 9.44
CA LYS A 128 -14.09 18.23 8.98
C LYS A 128 -14.28 19.68 8.54
N LYS A 129 -13.59 20.63 9.15
CA LYS A 129 -13.72 22.05 8.84
C LYS A 129 -13.15 22.32 7.44
N GLU A 130 -11.95 21.84 7.15
CA GLU A 130 -11.31 21.94 5.84
C GLU A 130 -12.20 21.32 4.75
N LEU A 131 -12.79 20.15 5.02
CA LEU A 131 -13.72 19.50 4.08
C LEU A 131 -14.96 20.36 3.80
N ILE A 132 -15.58 20.94 4.82
CA ILE A 132 -16.79 21.76 4.64
C ILE A 132 -16.48 23.08 3.93
N GLU A 133 -15.31 23.68 4.19
CA GLU A 133 -14.92 24.97 3.61
C GLU A 133 -14.48 24.87 2.14
N ASP A 134 -13.80 23.77 1.76
CA ASP A 134 -13.26 23.59 0.41
C ASP A 134 -14.18 22.78 -0.53
N PHE A 135 -14.97 21.84 -0.02
CA PHE A 135 -15.70 20.92 -0.88
C PHE A 135 -16.91 21.56 -1.57
N ASP A 136 -16.80 21.72 -2.88
CA ASP A 136 -17.91 22.11 -3.74
C ASP A 136 -18.73 20.88 -4.18
N ILE A 137 -20.01 20.85 -3.82
CA ILE A 137 -20.93 19.77 -4.21
C ILE A 137 -21.11 19.70 -5.74
N GLU A 138 -20.98 20.82 -6.47
CA GLU A 138 -21.07 20.85 -7.93
C GLU A 138 -19.91 20.09 -8.60
N SER A 139 -18.80 19.87 -7.88
CA SER A 139 -17.71 18.99 -8.35
C SER A 139 -18.18 17.54 -8.57
N LEU A 140 -19.33 17.14 -7.98
CA LEU A 140 -19.95 15.82 -8.15
C LEU A 140 -20.78 15.69 -9.44
N ASN A 141 -20.85 16.72 -10.30
CA ASN A 141 -21.34 16.57 -11.67
C ASN A 141 -20.52 15.51 -12.45
N SER A 142 -19.28 15.27 -12.03
CA SER A 142 -18.53 14.04 -12.33
C SER A 142 -18.31 13.27 -11.04
N ASP A 143 -18.57 11.96 -11.05
CA ASP A 143 -18.40 11.14 -9.85
C ASP A 143 -16.99 11.27 -9.26
N ARG A 144 -16.91 11.26 -7.93
CA ARG A 144 -15.67 11.36 -7.17
C ARG A 144 -15.53 10.21 -6.19
N VAL A 145 -14.30 9.88 -5.80
CA VAL A 145 -13.99 8.85 -4.82
C VAL A 145 -13.35 9.48 -3.60
N PHE A 146 -13.94 9.21 -2.45
CA PHE A 146 -13.43 9.57 -1.13
C PHE A 146 -12.76 8.35 -0.51
N LYS A 147 -11.51 8.48 -0.09
CA LYS A 147 -10.72 7.41 0.54
C LYS A 147 -10.20 7.86 1.91
N GLN A 148 -10.51 7.10 2.94
CA GLN A 148 -9.99 7.34 4.30
C GLN A 148 -8.65 6.63 4.49
N ASN A 149 -7.72 7.27 5.21
CA ASN A 149 -6.34 6.78 5.37
C ASN A 149 -6.28 5.36 5.97
N ARG A 150 -7.06 5.07 7.03
CA ARG A 150 -7.10 3.71 7.62
C ARG A 150 -8.26 2.89 7.06
N GLY A 151 -7.90 1.79 6.41
CA GLY A 151 -8.83 0.83 5.84
C GLY A 151 -8.14 0.02 4.76
N SER A 152 -8.25 -1.31 4.83
CA SER A 152 -7.88 -2.22 3.74
C SER A 152 -9.15 -2.84 3.18
N SER A 153 -9.06 -3.41 1.97
CA SER A 153 -10.16 -4.17 1.37
C SER A 153 -11.47 -3.37 1.18
N GLY A 154 -11.37 -2.11 0.74
CA GLY A 154 -12.54 -1.27 0.42
C GLY A 154 -13.17 -0.52 1.60
N LYS A 155 -12.77 -0.80 2.84
CA LYS A 155 -13.30 -0.07 4.01
C LYS A 155 -12.92 1.42 3.95
N GLY A 156 -13.90 2.29 4.14
CA GLY A 156 -13.70 3.75 4.14
C GLY A 156 -13.45 4.33 2.76
N ILE A 157 -13.88 3.63 1.70
CA ILE A 157 -13.83 4.10 0.31
C ILE A 157 -15.26 4.28 -0.20
N PHE A 158 -15.60 5.48 -0.62
CA PHE A 158 -16.93 5.85 -1.09
C PHE A 158 -16.87 6.50 -2.46
N ARG A 159 -17.77 6.10 -3.36
CA ARG A 159 -18.01 6.81 -4.63
C ARG A 159 -19.21 7.72 -4.44
N LEU A 160 -19.02 9.00 -4.71
CA LEU A 160 -20.05 10.03 -4.63
C LEU A 160 -20.40 10.51 -6.04
N GLY A 161 -21.68 10.84 -6.26
CA GLY A 161 -22.14 11.52 -7.47
C GLY A 161 -23.31 12.44 -7.15
N LEU A 162 -23.49 13.51 -7.93
CA LEU A 162 -24.55 14.48 -7.70
C LEU A 162 -25.92 13.85 -8.01
N VAL A 163 -26.91 14.13 -7.16
CA VAL A 163 -28.32 13.82 -7.44
C VAL A 163 -29.10 15.10 -7.65
N ASP A 164 -28.99 16.03 -6.73
CA ASP A 164 -29.62 17.36 -6.80
C ASP A 164 -28.81 18.34 -5.97
N SER A 165 -28.20 19.34 -6.60
CA SER A 165 -27.39 20.33 -5.88
C SER A 165 -28.25 21.31 -5.06
N SER A 166 -29.48 21.60 -5.49
CA SER A 166 -30.38 22.52 -4.79
C SER A 166 -30.87 21.94 -3.46
N GLU A 167 -31.01 20.62 -3.39
CA GLU A 167 -31.33 19.88 -2.16
C GLU A 167 -30.09 19.36 -1.42
N SER A 168 -28.88 19.68 -1.91
CA SER A 168 -27.61 19.17 -1.36
C SER A 168 -27.57 17.63 -1.25
N LYS A 169 -28.15 16.96 -2.24
CA LYS A 169 -28.39 15.52 -2.27
C LYS A 169 -27.39 14.82 -3.18
N ILE A 170 -26.78 13.76 -2.65
CA ILE A 170 -25.74 12.99 -3.32
C ILE A 170 -26.06 11.49 -3.32
N ARG A 171 -25.57 10.78 -4.33
CA ARG A 171 -25.51 9.32 -4.35
C ARG A 171 -24.22 8.89 -3.69
N VAL A 172 -24.29 7.99 -2.72
CA VAL A 172 -23.13 7.39 -2.03
C VAL A 172 -23.12 5.90 -2.30
N THR A 173 -22.02 5.38 -2.84
CA THR A 173 -21.77 3.95 -3.00
C THR A 173 -20.59 3.51 -2.15
N ASP A 174 -20.80 2.55 -1.25
CA ASP A 174 -19.76 2.00 -0.37
C ASP A 174 -19.00 0.87 -1.08
N ALA A 175 -17.68 1.00 -1.21
CA ALA A 175 -16.83 0.00 -1.87
C ALA A 175 -16.75 -1.34 -1.11
N GLN A 176 -17.05 -1.35 0.19
CA GLN A 176 -16.96 -2.55 1.02
C GLN A 176 -18.08 -3.55 0.69
N ASN A 177 -19.29 -3.06 0.42
CA ASN A 177 -20.49 -3.88 0.25
C ASN A 177 -21.28 -3.56 -1.03
N ASN A 178 -20.82 -2.61 -1.84
CA ASN A 178 -21.45 -2.09 -3.07
C ASN A 178 -22.89 -1.55 -2.86
N ARG A 179 -23.28 -1.20 -1.63
CA ARG A 179 -24.59 -0.58 -1.38
C ARG A 179 -24.58 0.87 -1.81
N THR A 180 -25.66 1.26 -2.48
CA THR A 180 -25.88 2.62 -2.97
C THR A 180 -27.10 3.22 -2.29
N GLN A 181 -27.00 4.49 -1.90
CA GLN A 181 -28.12 5.25 -1.34
C GLN A 181 -27.99 6.74 -1.71
N ASN A 182 -29.11 7.45 -1.66
CA ASN A 182 -29.13 8.91 -1.84
C ASN A 182 -29.35 9.58 -0.48
N ILE A 183 -28.42 10.42 -0.06
CA ILE A 183 -28.44 11.11 1.25
C ILE A 183 -28.03 12.57 1.08
N HIS A 184 -28.26 13.38 2.12
CA HIS A 184 -27.76 14.75 2.15
C HIS A 184 -26.23 14.75 2.36
N ILE A 185 -25.51 15.71 1.76
CA ILE A 185 -24.03 15.79 1.87
C ILE A 185 -23.57 15.87 3.33
N ASN A 186 -24.26 16.65 4.17
CA ASN A 186 -23.95 16.74 5.60
C ASN A 186 -24.11 15.38 6.31
N ASP A 187 -25.10 14.58 5.95
CA ASP A 187 -25.26 13.23 6.54
C ASP A 187 -24.09 12.32 6.16
N PHE A 188 -23.55 12.48 4.95
CA PHE A 188 -22.34 11.77 4.53
C PHE A 188 -21.13 12.20 5.37
N ILE A 189 -20.90 13.51 5.47
CA ILE A 189 -19.77 14.07 6.22
C ILE A 189 -19.85 13.67 7.70
N ASP A 190 -21.03 13.68 8.30
CA ASP A 190 -21.22 13.44 9.73
C ASP A 190 -21.16 11.96 10.10
N ASN A 191 -21.64 11.06 9.23
CA ASN A 191 -21.82 9.65 9.57
C ASN A 191 -20.83 8.70 8.89
N TYR A 192 -20.18 9.09 7.79
CA TYR A 192 -19.31 8.21 6.99
C TYR A 192 -17.84 8.59 7.03
N ILE A 193 -17.55 9.88 7.27
CA ILE A 193 -16.19 10.39 7.30
C ILE A 193 -15.65 10.41 8.74
N ASN A 194 -14.47 9.82 8.94
CA ASN A 194 -13.78 9.76 10.21
C ASN A 194 -12.33 10.25 10.06
N PHE A 195 -12.04 11.39 10.70
CA PHE A 195 -10.72 12.03 10.72
C PHE A 195 -9.81 11.53 11.86
N ASP A 196 -10.32 10.78 12.83
CA ASP A 196 -9.48 10.13 13.86
C ASP A 196 -8.52 9.11 13.23
N SER A 197 -8.90 8.62 12.04
CA SER A 197 -8.11 7.69 11.24
C SER A 197 -7.01 8.36 10.40
N GLY A 198 -6.88 9.68 10.46
CA GLY A 198 -6.00 10.50 9.65
C GLY A 198 -6.77 11.31 8.62
N VAL A 199 -6.22 11.47 7.42
CA VAL A 199 -6.81 12.36 6.42
C VAL A 199 -7.77 11.63 5.48
N VAL A 200 -8.58 12.43 4.77
CA VAL A 200 -9.49 11.98 3.72
C VAL A 200 -8.95 12.45 2.37
N VAL A 201 -8.82 11.54 1.41
CA VAL A 201 -8.45 11.85 0.03
C VAL A 201 -9.70 11.93 -0.82
N ASN A 202 -9.83 12.99 -1.61
CA ASN A 202 -10.88 13.17 -2.61
C ASN A 202 -10.24 13.20 -4.01
N MET A 203 -10.69 12.34 -4.92
CA MET A 203 -10.18 12.25 -6.29
C MET A 203 -11.31 11.98 -7.30
N PRO A 204 -11.13 12.27 -8.59
CA PRO A 204 -12.07 11.82 -9.62
C PRO A 204 -12.29 10.32 -9.61
N PHE A 205 -13.50 9.90 -9.95
CA PHE A 205 -13.79 8.52 -10.28
C PHE A 205 -13.21 8.16 -11.65
N LEU A 206 -12.29 7.19 -11.68
CA LEU A 206 -11.69 6.68 -12.92
C LEU A 206 -12.56 5.55 -13.48
N SER A 207 -13.33 5.86 -14.53
CA SER A 207 -14.31 4.94 -15.12
C SER A 207 -13.70 3.68 -15.74
N GLY A 208 -12.41 3.71 -16.09
CA GLY A 208 -11.66 2.54 -16.57
C GLY A 208 -11.51 1.43 -15.53
N ILE A 209 -11.91 1.65 -14.27
CA ILE A 209 -11.99 0.59 -13.25
C ILE A 209 -12.86 -0.60 -13.70
N LYS A 210 -13.81 -0.38 -14.63
CA LYS A 210 -14.61 -1.45 -15.26
C LYS A 210 -13.75 -2.45 -16.05
N GLU A 211 -12.67 -1.97 -16.66
CA GLU A 211 -11.69 -2.82 -17.34
C GLU A 211 -10.73 -3.50 -16.35
N GLY A 212 -10.68 -3.00 -15.12
CA GLY A 212 -9.89 -3.53 -14.01
C GLY A 212 -8.82 -2.56 -13.53
N GLU A 213 -8.20 -2.93 -12.43
CA GLU A 213 -7.04 -2.25 -11.86
C GLU A 213 -5.79 -3.09 -12.13
N TYR A 214 -4.71 -2.45 -12.57
CA TYR A 214 -3.45 -3.08 -12.90
C TYR A 214 -2.45 -2.80 -11.79
N ARG A 215 -2.09 -3.82 -11.02
CA ARG A 215 -1.06 -3.73 -9.99
C ARG A 215 0.28 -4.13 -10.58
N VAL A 216 1.21 -3.20 -10.66
CA VAL A 216 2.62 -3.50 -10.94
C VAL A 216 3.29 -3.85 -9.62
N LEU A 217 3.77 -5.09 -9.47
CA LEU A 217 4.54 -5.56 -8.33
C LEU A 217 6.03 -5.28 -8.56
N LEU A 218 6.70 -4.67 -7.59
CA LEU A 218 8.10 -4.30 -7.66
C LEU A 218 8.91 -4.92 -6.53
N VAL A 219 10.16 -5.29 -6.83
CA VAL A 219 11.23 -5.54 -5.87
C VAL A 219 12.29 -4.47 -6.05
N GLY A 220 12.47 -3.60 -5.05
CA GLY A 220 13.26 -2.38 -5.22
C GLY A 220 12.72 -1.56 -6.39
N ASN A 221 13.58 -1.24 -7.36
CA ASN A 221 13.17 -0.50 -8.57
C ASN A 221 12.71 -1.37 -9.73
N THR A 222 12.68 -2.70 -9.56
CA THR A 222 12.46 -3.65 -10.65
C THR A 222 11.00 -4.08 -10.71
N PRO A 223 10.26 -3.81 -11.80
CA PRO A 223 8.95 -4.41 -12.03
C PRO A 223 9.09 -5.92 -12.25
N CYS A 224 8.33 -6.72 -11.51
CA CYS A 224 8.41 -8.19 -11.56
C CYS A 224 7.18 -8.80 -12.23
N TYR A 225 5.98 -8.33 -11.88
CA TYR A 225 4.72 -8.89 -12.36
C TYR A 225 3.64 -7.83 -12.46
N VAL A 226 2.67 -8.06 -13.34
CA VAL A 226 1.42 -7.28 -13.41
C VAL A 226 0.27 -8.17 -12.93
N ILE A 227 -0.46 -7.70 -11.93
CA ILE A 227 -1.67 -8.35 -11.42
C ILE A 227 -2.86 -7.54 -11.91
N HIS A 228 -3.59 -8.08 -12.89
CA HIS A 228 -4.83 -7.50 -13.37
C HIS A 228 -5.99 -7.95 -12.49
N LYS A 229 -6.58 -6.99 -11.76
CA LYS A 229 -7.69 -7.20 -10.83
C LYS A 229 -8.98 -6.71 -11.48
N LYS A 230 -9.84 -7.63 -11.91
CA LYS A 230 -11.11 -7.27 -12.56
C LYS A 230 -12.26 -7.30 -11.54
N PRO A 231 -12.99 -6.20 -11.32
CA PRO A 231 -14.10 -6.18 -10.38
C PRO A 231 -15.26 -7.06 -10.87
N THR A 232 -16.13 -7.46 -9.94
CA THR A 232 -17.36 -8.20 -10.28
C THR A 232 -18.33 -7.33 -11.08
N LYS A 233 -19.07 -7.95 -12.03
CA LYS A 233 -20.05 -7.24 -12.88
C LYS A 233 -21.12 -6.53 -12.01
N GLY A 234 -21.38 -5.25 -12.30
CA GLY A 234 -22.43 -4.44 -11.69
C GLY A 234 -22.26 -2.95 -12.03
N ASP A 235 -23.34 -2.20 -12.20
CA ASP A 235 -23.29 -0.82 -12.75
C ASP A 235 -22.48 0.16 -11.91
N PHE A 236 -22.47 -0.05 -10.59
CA PHE A 236 -21.75 0.78 -9.61
C PHE A 236 -20.66 0.04 -8.84
N ASN A 237 -20.38 -1.23 -9.16
CA ASN A 237 -19.29 -1.97 -8.52
C ASN A 237 -17.95 -1.37 -8.97
N PHE A 238 -17.10 -0.99 -8.01
CA PHE A 238 -15.77 -0.44 -8.31
C PHE A 238 -14.66 -0.96 -7.38
N SER A 239 -15.00 -1.87 -6.46
CA SER A 239 -14.03 -2.53 -5.58
C SER A 239 -13.39 -3.72 -6.28
N THR A 240 -12.07 -3.68 -6.44
CA THR A 240 -11.22 -4.70 -7.11
C THR A 240 -10.62 -5.71 -6.14
N THR A 241 -11.11 -5.78 -4.91
CA THR A 241 -10.56 -6.66 -3.89
C THR A 241 -10.99 -8.12 -4.11
N LEU A 242 -10.18 -9.10 -3.71
CA LEU A 242 -10.60 -10.50 -3.69
C LEU A 242 -11.86 -10.72 -2.83
N HIS A 243 -12.01 -9.94 -1.74
CA HIS A 243 -13.16 -10.03 -0.85
C HIS A 243 -14.47 -9.58 -1.52
N SER A 244 -14.40 -8.70 -2.52
CA SER A 244 -15.53 -8.29 -3.36
C SER A 244 -15.79 -9.24 -4.53
N GLY A 245 -15.09 -10.39 -4.59
CA GLY A 245 -15.25 -11.43 -5.61
C GLY A 245 -14.48 -11.19 -6.91
N SER A 246 -13.50 -10.27 -6.90
CA SER A 246 -12.73 -9.90 -8.09
C SER A 246 -11.83 -11.04 -8.58
N GLU A 247 -11.66 -11.15 -9.89
CA GLU A 247 -10.76 -12.13 -10.53
C GLU A 247 -9.37 -11.52 -10.69
N TYR A 248 -8.33 -12.24 -10.26
CA TYR A 248 -6.94 -11.78 -10.32
C TYR A 248 -6.19 -12.62 -11.35
N LYS A 249 -5.57 -11.96 -12.33
CA LYS A 249 -4.69 -12.59 -13.31
C LYS A 249 -3.27 -12.09 -13.09
N TYR A 250 -2.35 -13.03 -12.93
CA TYR A 250 -0.92 -12.74 -12.77
C TYR A 250 -0.26 -12.89 -14.13
N GLU A 251 0.37 -11.81 -14.57
CA GLU A 251 0.91 -11.70 -15.91
C GLU A 251 2.35 -11.22 -15.89
N ASP A 252 3.13 -11.72 -16.85
CA ASP A 252 4.48 -11.27 -17.10
C ASP A 252 4.50 -9.80 -17.57
N VAL A 253 5.52 -9.06 -17.14
CA VAL A 253 5.69 -7.64 -17.45
C VAL A 253 5.74 -7.34 -18.95
N SER A 254 6.24 -8.29 -19.77
CA SER A 254 6.33 -8.14 -21.24
C SER A 254 4.98 -7.97 -21.93
N LYS A 255 3.87 -8.37 -21.28
CA LYS A 255 2.52 -8.18 -21.82
C LYS A 255 1.99 -6.75 -21.64
N HIS A 256 2.63 -5.94 -20.80
CA HIS A 256 2.16 -4.63 -20.41
C HIS A 256 3.22 -3.53 -20.60
N PRO A 257 3.88 -3.45 -21.78
CA PRO A 257 5.05 -2.59 -21.98
C PRO A 257 4.79 -1.11 -21.65
N ILE A 258 3.59 -0.59 -21.97
CA ILE A 258 3.21 0.80 -21.66
C ILE A 258 3.19 1.08 -20.15
N LEU A 259 2.65 0.15 -19.35
CA LEU A 259 2.64 0.28 -17.89
C LEU A 259 4.05 0.17 -17.31
N ILE A 260 4.86 -0.73 -17.85
CA ILE A 260 6.24 -0.92 -17.42
C ILE A 260 7.06 0.32 -17.72
N ASP A 261 7.00 0.85 -18.95
CA ASP A 261 7.67 2.08 -19.34
C ASP A 261 7.23 3.27 -18.47
N LEU A 262 5.92 3.37 -18.18
CA LEU A 262 5.39 4.40 -17.28
C LEU A 262 6.03 4.31 -15.89
N VAL A 263 6.14 3.10 -15.33
CA VAL A 263 6.76 2.88 -14.02
C VAL A 263 8.25 3.18 -14.06
N THR A 264 9.00 2.57 -15.00
CA THR A 264 10.46 2.70 -15.05
C THR A 264 10.91 4.13 -15.31
N ASN A 265 10.18 4.87 -16.17
CA ASN A 265 10.51 6.27 -16.46
C ASN A 265 10.19 7.24 -15.32
N ASN A 266 9.34 6.84 -14.36
CA ASN A 266 8.86 7.73 -13.30
C ASN A 266 9.24 7.29 -11.89
N ILE A 267 9.89 6.13 -11.72
CA ILE A 267 10.16 5.57 -10.39
C ILE A 267 11.00 6.49 -9.51
N GLU A 268 11.99 7.18 -10.08
CA GLU A 268 12.78 8.18 -9.35
C GLU A 268 11.92 9.35 -8.88
N THR A 269 11.06 9.89 -9.77
CA THR A 269 10.12 10.96 -9.42
C THR A 269 9.18 10.53 -8.30
N ILE A 270 8.66 9.30 -8.36
CA ILE A 270 7.78 8.74 -7.33
C ILE A 270 8.52 8.65 -6.00
N LEU A 271 9.72 8.06 -5.97
CA LEU A 271 10.51 7.91 -4.74
C LEU A 271 10.96 9.26 -4.17
N THR A 272 11.34 10.22 -5.01
CA THR A 272 11.69 11.58 -4.55
C THR A 272 10.49 12.29 -3.92
N LYS A 273 9.32 12.23 -4.56
CA LYS A 273 8.11 12.92 -4.06
C LYS A 273 7.51 12.24 -2.83
N LEU A 274 7.53 10.91 -2.79
CA LEU A 274 6.83 10.16 -1.75
C LEU A 274 7.74 9.77 -0.59
N ASN A 275 8.97 9.37 -0.90
CA ASN A 275 9.90 8.69 0.00
C ASN A 275 11.18 9.49 0.25
N ASP A 276 11.19 10.80 -0.04
CA ASP A 276 12.34 11.69 0.16
C ASP A 276 13.65 11.14 -0.41
N SER A 277 13.57 10.49 -1.58
CA SER A 277 14.70 9.86 -2.29
C SER A 277 15.41 8.74 -1.51
N ARG A 278 14.79 8.18 -0.46
CA ARG A 278 15.28 6.98 0.22
C ARG A 278 15.17 5.75 -0.69
N PRO A 279 15.97 4.70 -0.43
CA PRO A 279 15.90 3.44 -1.18
C PRO A 279 14.47 2.89 -1.26
N ALA A 280 14.13 2.30 -2.40
CA ALA A 280 12.81 1.70 -2.61
C ALA A 280 12.52 0.58 -1.60
N PRO A 281 11.24 0.30 -1.28
CA PRO A 281 10.89 -0.86 -0.46
C PRO A 281 11.42 -2.18 -1.03
N LEU A 282 11.56 -3.18 -0.17
CA LEU A 282 11.96 -4.53 -0.55
C LEU A 282 10.93 -5.15 -1.48
N ILE A 283 9.66 -4.98 -1.15
CA ILE A 283 8.56 -5.36 -2.01
C ILE A 283 7.41 -4.37 -1.87
N TRP A 284 6.94 -3.86 -2.99
CA TRP A 284 5.87 -2.87 -3.03
C TRP A 284 5.13 -2.94 -4.35
N SER A 285 4.04 -2.21 -4.46
CA SER A 285 3.26 -2.18 -5.69
C SER A 285 2.63 -0.83 -5.94
N ILE A 286 2.44 -0.56 -7.23
CA ILE A 286 1.75 0.63 -7.72
C ILE A 286 0.55 0.13 -8.52
N ASP A 287 -0.63 0.56 -8.12
CA ASP A 287 -1.89 0.20 -8.74
C ASP A 287 -2.32 1.30 -9.69
N PHE A 288 -2.75 0.92 -10.89
CA PHE A 288 -3.13 1.81 -11.96
C PHE A 288 -4.56 1.55 -12.42
N ILE A 289 -5.25 2.61 -12.78
CA ILE A 289 -6.53 2.56 -13.49
C ILE A 289 -6.40 3.37 -14.77
N MET A 290 -6.96 2.86 -15.86
CA MET A 290 -7.02 3.60 -17.13
C MET A 290 -8.00 4.78 -17.01
N ASP A 291 -7.51 5.97 -17.32
CA ASP A 291 -8.33 7.13 -17.59
C ASP A 291 -8.80 7.09 -19.04
N MET A 292 -10.01 6.56 -19.25
CA MET A 292 -10.60 6.37 -20.57
C MET A 292 -10.78 7.67 -21.35
N LYS A 293 -10.83 8.82 -20.67
CA LYS A 293 -11.01 10.12 -21.34
C LYS A 293 -9.73 10.58 -22.02
N ASN A 294 -8.59 10.32 -21.40
CA ASN A 294 -7.29 10.82 -21.82
C ASN A 294 -6.34 9.70 -22.31
N ASP A 295 -6.82 8.46 -22.36
CA ASP A 295 -6.08 7.26 -22.80
C ASP A 295 -4.72 7.11 -22.10
N LYS A 296 -4.73 7.25 -20.77
CA LYS A 296 -3.53 7.13 -19.94
C LYS A 296 -3.81 6.39 -18.63
N PHE A 297 -2.79 5.71 -18.11
CA PHE A 297 -2.86 5.10 -16.79
C PHE A 297 -2.57 6.12 -15.69
N LEU A 298 -3.38 6.11 -14.64
CA LEU A 298 -3.21 6.94 -13.45
C LEU A 298 -3.06 6.05 -12.22
N ILE A 299 -2.19 6.45 -11.31
CA ILE A 299 -1.96 5.75 -10.05
C ILE A 299 -3.21 5.88 -9.17
N SER A 300 -3.77 4.74 -8.76
CA SER A 300 -4.92 4.63 -7.87
C SER A 300 -4.52 4.37 -6.42
N GLU A 301 -3.45 3.61 -6.20
CA GLU A 301 -2.94 3.21 -4.88
C GLU A 301 -1.46 2.84 -4.95
N ILE A 302 -0.73 3.04 -3.86
CA ILE A 302 0.61 2.50 -3.65
C ILE A 302 0.57 1.67 -2.36
N ASN A 303 1.19 0.49 -2.40
CA ASN A 303 1.19 -0.45 -1.29
C ASN A 303 2.61 -0.94 -1.01
N CYS A 304 3.15 -0.64 0.17
CA CYS A 304 4.46 -1.15 0.63
C CYS A 304 4.39 -1.97 1.93
N ASN A 305 3.37 -1.75 2.78
CA ASN A 305 3.33 -2.36 4.11
C ASN A 305 2.81 -3.80 4.07
N CYS A 306 3.66 -4.78 4.43
CA CYS A 306 3.30 -6.20 4.53
C CYS A 306 2.69 -6.75 3.22
N LEU A 307 3.20 -6.29 2.07
CA LEU A 307 2.79 -6.81 0.77
C LEU A 307 3.29 -8.26 0.64
N GLY A 308 2.42 -9.13 0.11
CA GLY A 308 2.75 -10.54 -0.07
C GLY A 308 2.66 -10.98 -1.52
N PHE A 309 3.33 -12.09 -1.82
CA PHE A 309 3.42 -12.67 -3.17
C PHE A 309 3.08 -14.16 -3.14
N THR A 310 2.12 -14.56 -2.31
CA THR A 310 1.75 -15.97 -2.08
C THR A 310 1.26 -16.73 -3.32
N SER A 311 0.90 -16.04 -4.41
CA SER A 311 0.56 -16.64 -5.71
C SER A 311 1.74 -16.72 -6.68
N LEU A 312 2.92 -16.26 -6.26
CA LEU A 312 4.15 -16.16 -7.05
C LEU A 312 5.35 -16.73 -6.26
N LEU A 313 5.13 -17.76 -5.43
CA LEU A 313 6.18 -18.32 -4.55
C LEU A 313 7.36 -18.90 -5.34
N ASP A 314 7.09 -19.45 -6.53
CA ASP A 314 8.10 -20.06 -7.43
C ASP A 314 8.69 -19.05 -8.43
N SER A 315 8.43 -17.75 -8.25
CA SER A 315 9.00 -16.70 -9.10
C SER A 315 10.41 -16.29 -8.64
N ASP A 316 11.07 -15.41 -9.40
CA ASP A 316 12.37 -14.85 -9.03
C ASP A 316 12.31 -13.80 -7.89
N ILE A 317 11.12 -13.45 -7.40
CA ILE A 317 10.93 -12.43 -6.35
C ILE A 317 11.79 -12.70 -5.11
N PRO A 318 11.81 -13.90 -4.49
CA PRO A 318 12.65 -14.15 -3.31
C PRO A 318 14.14 -13.93 -3.58
N LYS A 319 14.62 -14.28 -4.78
CA LYS A 319 16.02 -14.09 -5.17
C LYS A 319 16.36 -12.61 -5.31
N LEU A 320 15.52 -11.84 -6.02
CA LEU A 320 15.68 -10.39 -6.15
C LEU A 320 15.66 -9.70 -4.78
N MET A 321 14.79 -10.15 -3.87
CA MET A 321 14.74 -9.65 -2.50
C MET A 321 16.05 -9.96 -1.75
N ALA A 322 16.57 -11.18 -1.86
CA ALA A 322 17.83 -11.58 -1.24
C ALA A 322 19.02 -10.75 -1.75
N ASP A 323 19.13 -10.56 -3.06
CA ASP A 323 20.17 -9.72 -3.68
C ASP A 323 20.09 -8.27 -3.17
N MET A 324 18.87 -7.73 -3.05
CA MET A 324 18.69 -6.38 -2.50
C MET A 324 19.09 -6.31 -1.02
N ILE A 325 18.69 -7.29 -0.20
CA ILE A 325 19.06 -7.38 1.22
C ILE A 325 20.59 -7.42 1.36
N TYR A 326 21.28 -8.20 0.54
CA TYR A 326 22.74 -8.24 0.51
C TYR A 326 23.34 -6.86 0.26
N ASN A 327 22.86 -6.16 -0.77
CA ASN A 327 23.34 -4.83 -1.12
C ASN A 327 23.11 -3.81 -0.01
N ARG A 328 21.96 -3.85 0.68
CA ARG A 328 21.69 -2.96 1.83
C ARG A 328 22.65 -3.18 2.99
N ILE A 329 22.99 -4.45 3.26
CA ILE A 329 23.86 -4.80 4.37
C ILE A 329 25.32 -4.42 4.09
N TYR A 330 25.80 -4.63 2.86
CA TYR A 330 27.22 -4.56 2.54
C TYR A 330 27.65 -3.38 1.67
N HIS A 331 26.72 -2.67 1.02
CA HIS A 331 27.05 -1.67 -0.01
C HIS A 331 26.34 -0.31 0.14
N GLU A 332 25.21 -0.19 0.86
CA GLU A 332 24.48 1.08 1.03
C GLU A 332 25.11 2.05 2.08
N HIS A 333 26.37 1.84 2.49
CA HIS A 333 27.12 2.73 3.39
C HIS A 333 28.20 3.59 2.70
N ASN A 334 28.17 3.72 1.37
CA ASN A 334 29.07 4.61 0.63
C ASN A 334 28.33 5.80 0.01
#